data_AF-A0A7C1VNS8-F1
#
_entry.id   AF-A0A7C1VNS8-F1
#
_cell.length_a   1.000
_cell.length_b   1.000
_cell.length_c   1.000
_cell.angle_alpha   90.00
_cell.angle_beta   90.00
_cell.angle_gamma   90.00
#
_symmetry.space_group_name_H-M   'P 1'
#
loop_
_entity.id
_entity.type
_entity.pdbx_description
1 polymer ?
#
loop_
_entity_poly.entity_id
_entity_poly.type
_entity_poly.pdbx_seq_one_letter_code
_entity_poly.pdbx_strand_id
1 'polypeptide(L)'
;MFISKKGKVTLTFEETLEKIEKYENFYIAPLDLDILKVADKIELDMEMHDKLIVATALCFGTTLITKDKLIRESGIVPTTW
;
A
#
# COMPACT_ATOMS: atom_id res chain seq x y z
N MET A 1 8.42 -4.44 8.84
CA MET A 1 8.97 -4.90 10.15
C MET A 1 9.09 -3.81 11.24
N PHE A 2 8.70 -2.55 11.02
CA PHE A 2 8.89 -1.46 12.01
C PHE A 2 8.15 -1.68 13.34
N ILE A 3 6.92 -2.21 13.29
CA ILE A 3 6.12 -2.51 14.49
C ILE A 3 6.62 -3.74 15.26
N SER A 4 7.11 -4.76 14.55
CA SER A 4 7.72 -5.96 15.13
C SER A 4 9.04 -5.61 15.83
N LYS A 5 9.91 -4.83 15.18
CA LYS A 5 11.14 -4.29 15.77
C LYS A 5 10.90 -3.41 17.01
N LYS A 6 9.72 -2.79 17.14
CA LYS A 6 9.31 -2.04 18.34
C LYS A 6 8.71 -2.93 19.44
N GLY A 7 8.74 -4.26 19.28
CA GLY A 7 8.22 -5.24 20.25
C GLY A 7 6.69 -5.26 20.37
N LYS A 8 5.97 -4.59 19.46
CA LYS A 8 4.51 -4.49 19.53
C LYS A 8 3.79 -5.71 18.95
N VAL A 9 4.50 -6.52 18.16
CA VAL A 9 4.00 -7.75 17.53
C VAL A 9 5.18 -8.72 17.46
N THR A 10 4.94 -9.99 17.73
CA THR A 10 5.96 -11.05 17.67
C THR A 10 6.25 -11.56 16.27
N LEU A 11 5.51 -11.08 15.26
CA LEU A 11 5.59 -11.55 13.87
C LEU A 11 6.89 -11.09 13.20
N THR A 12 7.63 -12.00 12.58
CA THR A 12 8.83 -11.68 11.79
C THR A 12 8.47 -11.32 10.34
N PHE A 13 9.46 -10.88 9.56
CA PHE A 13 9.25 -10.59 8.14
C PHE A 13 9.03 -11.89 7.36
N GLU A 14 9.85 -12.89 7.66
CA GLU A 14 9.80 -14.23 7.07
C GLU A 14 8.44 -14.89 7.32
N GLU A 15 7.95 -14.85 8.57
CA GLU A 15 6.61 -15.35 8.92
C GLU A 15 5.48 -14.57 8.23
N THR A 16 5.69 -13.27 7.95
CA THR A 16 4.71 -12.46 7.21
C THR A 16 4.67 -12.89 5.75
N LEU A 17 5.84 -13.06 5.13
CA LEU A 17 5.96 -13.44 3.73
C LEU A 17 5.39 -14.84 3.49
N GLU A 18 5.75 -15.82 4.32
CA GLU A 18 5.19 -17.18 4.26
C GLU A 18 3.66 -17.17 4.33
N LYS A 19 3.06 -16.33 5.18
CA LYS A 19 1.60 -16.22 5.26
C LYS A 19 0.99 -15.65 3.98
N ILE A 20 1.58 -14.59 3.43
CA ILE A 20 1.10 -13.96 2.20
C ILE A 20 1.19 -14.95 1.03
N GLU A 21 2.28 -15.72 0.93
CA GLU A 21 2.48 -16.72 -0.12
C GLU A 21 1.59 -17.97 0.05
N LYS A 22 1.28 -18.35 1.30
CA LYS A 22 0.49 -19.55 1.60
C LYS A 22 -1.01 -19.36 1.40
N TYR A 23 -1.54 -18.16 1.65
CA TYR A 23 -2.98 -17.94 1.58
C TYR A 23 -3.41 -17.36 0.22
N GLU A 24 -4.41 -17.99 -0.40
CA GLU A 24 -4.94 -17.62 -1.72
C GLU A 24 -5.75 -16.31 -1.72
N ASN A 25 -6.01 -15.72 -0.55
CA ASN A 25 -6.78 -14.49 -0.43
C ASN A 25 -5.93 -13.21 -0.60
N PHE A 26 -4.64 -13.36 -0.90
CA PHE A 26 -3.77 -12.24 -1.25
C PHE A 26 -3.48 -12.23 -2.74
N TYR A 27 -3.58 -11.04 -3.32
CA TYR A 27 -3.13 -10.76 -4.67
C TYR A 27 -1.92 -9.82 -4.59
N ILE A 28 -0.78 -10.27 -5.13
CA ILE A 28 0.42 -9.43 -5.24
C ILE A 28 0.27 -8.58 -6.50
N ALA A 29 -0.08 -7.31 -6.32
CA ALA A 29 -0.15 -6.38 -7.43
C ALA A 29 1.25 -6.20 -8.06
N PRO A 30 1.42 -6.46 -9.36
CA PRO A 30 2.68 -6.20 -10.04
C PRO A 30 2.92 -4.70 -10.10
N LEU A 31 4.18 -4.26 -10.01
CA LEU A 31 4.54 -2.88 -10.33
C LEU A 31 4.85 -2.81 -11.83
N ASP A 32 3.88 -2.32 -12.61
CA ASP A 32 3.97 -2.22 -14.06
C ASP A 32 3.92 -0.78 -14.57
N LEU A 33 4.07 -0.62 -15.89
CA LEU A 33 4.08 0.70 -16.53
C LEU A 33 2.77 1.46 -16.36
N ASP A 34 1.64 0.78 -16.18
CA ASP A 34 0.35 1.45 -16.06
C ASP A 34 0.19 2.07 -14.68
N ILE A 35 0.62 1.37 -13.63
CA ILE A 35 0.74 1.94 -12.28
C ILE A 35 1.71 3.12 -12.27
N LEU A 36 2.87 3.00 -12.93
CA LEU A 36 3.84 4.10 -13.00
C LEU A 36 3.27 5.36 -13.66
N LYS A 37 2.53 5.21 -14.76
CA LYS A 37 1.87 6.35 -15.44
C LYS A 37 0.80 6.99 -14.59
N VAL A 38 0.08 6.22 -13.77
CA VAL A 38 -0.92 6.77 -12.85
C VAL A 38 -0.22 7.50 -11.70
N ALA A 39 0.85 6.93 -11.15
CA ALA A 39 1.62 7.54 -10.07
C ALA A 39 2.24 8.89 -10.48
N ASP A 40 2.76 8.99 -11.71
CA ASP A 40 3.35 10.23 -12.25
C ASP A 40 2.33 11.38 -12.33
N LYS A 41 1.05 11.06 -12.51
CA LYS A 41 -0.05 12.05 -12.55
C LYS A 41 -0.49 12.54 -11.18
N ILE A 42 0.01 11.96 -10.09
CA ILE A 42 -0.33 12.39 -8.74
C ILE A 42 0.51 13.62 -8.40
N GLU A 43 -0.11 14.80 -8.50
CA GLU A 43 0.55 16.10 -8.25
C GLU A 43 0.79 16.39 -6.77
N LEU A 44 0.07 15.71 -5.87
CA LEU A 44 0.23 15.91 -4.42
C LEU A 44 1.66 15.55 -3.98
N ASP A 45 2.26 16.44 -3.18
CA ASP A 45 3.61 16.27 -2.64
C ASP A 45 3.62 15.18 -1.57
N MET A 46 3.96 13.96 -2.00
CA MET A 46 4.10 12.76 -1.17
C MET A 46 5.28 11.93 -1.67
N GLU A 47 5.79 11.03 -0.83
CA GLU A 47 6.88 10.15 -1.21
C GLU A 47 6.51 9.27 -2.41
N MET A 48 7.50 8.93 -3.25
CA MET A 48 7.25 8.10 -4.44
C MET A 48 6.59 6.76 -4.07
N HIS A 49 6.97 6.16 -2.94
CA HIS A 49 6.37 4.91 -2.46
C HIS A 49 4.87 5.07 -2.18
N ASP A 50 4.44 6.19 -1.59
CA ASP A 50 3.03 6.48 -1.35
C ASP A 50 2.27 6.69 -2.67
N LYS A 51 2.87 7.40 -3.64
CA LYS A 51 2.28 7.56 -4.98
C LYS A 51 2.02 6.21 -5.65
N LEU A 52 2.97 5.28 -5.55
CA LEU A 52 2.80 3.93 -6.13
C LEU A 52 1.67 3.15 -5.45
N ILE A 53 1.54 3.24 -4.12
CA ILE A 53 0.46 2.58 -3.38
C ILE A 53 -0.90 3.17 -3.76
N VAL A 54 -1.02 4.49 -3.80
CA VAL A 54 -2.26 5.20 -4.18
C VAL A 54 -2.62 4.90 -5.64
N ALA A 55 -1.65 4.93 -6.55
CA ALA A 55 -1.84 4.60 -7.95
C ALA A 55 -2.30 3.16 -8.15
N THR A 56 -1.73 2.21 -7.39
CA THR A 56 -2.18 0.81 -7.40
C THR A 56 -3.65 0.71 -6.98
N ALA A 57 -4.04 1.35 -5.87
CA ALA A 57 -5.43 1.33 -5.42
C ALA A 57 -6.40 1.97 -6.43
N LEU A 58 -5.99 3.05 -7.10
CA LEU A 58 -6.74 3.66 -8.19
C LEU A 58 -6.92 2.72 -9.38
N CYS A 59 -5.87 2.04 -9.82
CA CYS A 59 -5.92 1.11 -10.95
C CYS A 59 -6.85 -0.08 -10.68
N PHE A 60 -6.90 -0.54 -9.43
CA PHE A 60 -7.75 -1.66 -9.01
C PHE A 60 -9.16 -1.22 -8.57
N GLY A 61 -9.42 0.08 -8.42
CA GLY A 61 -10.69 0.61 -7.93
C GLY A 61 -11.00 0.18 -6.49
N THR A 62 -9.97 0.06 -5.64
CA THR A 62 -10.11 -0.47 -4.28
C THR A 62 -9.98 0.62 -3.21
N THR A 63 -10.49 0.31 -2.01
CA THR A 63 -10.28 1.12 -0.81
C THR A 63 -8.90 0.83 -0.21
N LEU A 64 -8.12 1.87 0.03
CA LEU A 64 -6.80 1.75 0.64
C LEU A 64 -6.90 1.73 2.18
N ILE A 65 -6.37 0.69 2.81
CA ILE A 65 -6.23 0.61 4.27
C ILE A 65 -4.95 1.35 4.69
N THR A 66 -5.07 2.48 5.37
CA THR A 66 -3.89 3.29 5.76
C THR A 66 -4.13 4.18 6.98
N LYS A 67 -3.12 4.29 7.87
CA LYS A 67 -3.11 5.31 8.95
C LYS A 67 -2.74 6.68 8.43
N ASP A 68 -2.15 6.75 7.25
CA ASP A 68 -1.51 7.96 6.76
C ASP A 68 -2.51 9.08 6.58
N LYS A 69 -2.27 10.18 7.30
CA LYS A 69 -3.20 11.31 7.33
C LYS A 69 -3.22 12.07 6.01
N LEU A 70 -2.06 12.23 5.36
CA LEU A 70 -1.95 12.92 4.08
C LEU A 70 -2.77 12.19 3.01
N ILE A 71 -2.63 10.87 2.93
CA ILE A 71 -3.38 10.06 1.95
C ILE A 71 -4.88 10.11 2.26
N ARG A 72 -5.28 9.96 3.53
CA ARG A 72 -6.69 10.01 3.93
C ARG A 72 -7.37 11.35 3.65
N GLU A 73 -6.67 12.44 3.91
CA GLU A 73 -7.21 13.80 3.70
C GLU A 73 -7.13 14.24 2.24
N SER A 74 -6.26 13.63 1.42
CA SER A 74 -6.12 13.94 0.01
C SER A 74 -7.40 13.70 -0.82
N GLY A 75 -8.24 12.74 -0.40
CA GLY A 75 -9.43 12.33 -1.14
C GLY A 75 -9.14 11.68 -2.51
N ILE A 76 -7.87 11.39 -2.85
CA ILE A 76 -7.48 10.84 -4.15
C ILE A 76 -8.07 9.45 -4.35
N VAL A 77 -8.10 8.63 -3.30
CA VAL A 77 -8.61 7.26 -3.30
C VAL A 77 -9.47 7.04 -2.06
N PRO A 78 -10.53 6.20 -2.09
CA PRO A 78 -11.25 5.82 -0.89
C PRO A 78 -10.31 5.21 0.15
N THR A 79 -10.41 5.62 1.41
CA THR A 79 -9.56 5.12 2.49
C THR A 79 -10.37 4.58 3.67
N THR A 80 -9.78 3.64 4.40
CA THR A 80 -10.30 3.13 5.68
C THR A 80 -9.16 2.88 6.67
N TRP A 81 -9.46 2.90 7.98
CA TRP A 81 -8.47 2.73 9.05
C TRP A 81 -9.02 1.91 10.23
#